data_AF-A0A2E7LUI6-F1
#
_entry.id   AF-A0A2E7LUI6-F1
#
_cell.length_a   1.000
_cell.length_b   1.000
_cell.length_c   1.000
_cell.angle_alpha   90.00
_cell.angle_beta   90.00
_cell.angle_gamma   90.00
#
_symmetry.space_group_name_H-M   'P 1'
#
loop_
_entity.id
_entity.type
_entity.pdbx_description
1 polymer ?
#
loop_
_entity_poly.entity_id
_entity_poly.type
_entity_poly.pdbx_seq_one_letter_code
_entity_poly.pdbx_strand_id
1 'polypeptide(L)'
;MVRKSVKFEDKLAVIRVKKAYAAPFLKYKYVYVTRRDINDKDRFKKKIDEIATSWPPSVYMLKHPSGKIFARFRVSDGKMTLLYKTSPATGSLYPVWEFFKDLA
;
A
#
# COMPACT_ATOMS: atom_id res chain seq x y z
N MET A 1 10.40 -27.09 -8.83
CA MET A 1 9.48 -25.94 -8.76
C MET A 1 10.25 -24.66 -9.05
N VAL A 2 10.07 -24.06 -10.23
CA VAL A 2 10.65 -22.75 -10.52
C VAL A 2 9.91 -21.74 -9.63
N ARG A 3 10.56 -21.26 -8.56
CA ARG A 3 10.11 -20.05 -7.87
C ARG A 3 10.18 -18.95 -8.93
N LYS A 4 9.07 -18.69 -9.62
CA LYS A 4 8.90 -17.48 -10.43
C LYS A 4 9.18 -16.35 -9.44
N SER A 5 10.39 -15.81 -9.52
CA SER A 5 10.74 -14.54 -8.90
C SER A 5 9.81 -13.53 -9.56
N VAL A 6 8.64 -13.34 -8.95
CA VAL A 6 7.70 -12.32 -9.36
C VAL A 6 8.46 -11.02 -9.16
N LYS A 7 8.98 -10.45 -10.25
CA LYS A 7 9.44 -9.07 -10.28
C LYS A 7 8.20 -8.24 -9.98
N PHE A 8 7.97 -7.98 -8.69
CA PHE A 8 6.90 -7.11 -8.27
C PHE A 8 7.40 -5.68 -8.51
N GLU A 9 7.10 -5.23 -9.71
CA GLU A 9 7.29 -3.88 -10.20
C GLU A 9 5.92 -3.47 -10.71
N ASP A 10 5.15 -2.77 -9.87
CA ASP A 10 3.79 -2.42 -10.22
C ASP A 10 3.44 -0.97 -9.88
N LYS A 11 2.56 -0.43 -10.75
CA LYS A 11 1.96 0.88 -10.67
C LYS A 11 0.63 0.75 -9.94
N LEU A 12 0.67 1.02 -8.65
CA LEU A 12 -0.49 0.88 -7.76
C LEU A 12 -1.30 2.18 -7.74
N ALA A 13 -2.60 2.10 -8.02
CA ALA A 13 -3.48 3.25 -7.91
C ALA A 13 -3.70 3.62 -6.43
N VAL A 14 -3.66 4.92 -6.11
CA VAL A 14 -3.87 5.39 -4.74
C VAL A 14 -5.33 5.78 -4.54
N ILE A 15 -5.95 5.21 -3.51
CA ILE A 15 -7.33 5.50 -3.13
C ILE A 15 -7.35 6.02 -1.70
N ARG A 16 -7.84 7.24 -1.50
CA ARG A 16 -8.08 7.82 -0.16
C ARG A 16 -9.48 7.49 0.32
N VAL A 17 -9.61 6.92 1.52
CA VAL A 17 -10.90 6.58 2.16
C VAL A 17 -11.38 7.77 3.00
N LYS A 18 -12.35 8.54 2.50
CA LYS A 18 -13.03 9.60 3.27
C LYS A 18 -14.36 9.07 3.84
N LYS A 19 -14.70 9.45 5.08
CA LYS A 19 -15.97 9.09 5.75
C LYS A 19 -17.21 9.70 5.06
N ALA A 20 -17.07 10.89 4.47
CA ALA A 20 -18.15 11.59 3.77
C ALA A 20 -17.85 11.58 2.26
N TYR A 21 -18.58 10.72 1.54
CA TYR A 21 -18.88 10.66 0.10
C TYR A 21 -17.82 10.96 -1.01
N ALA A 22 -17.94 10.12 -2.04
CA ALA A 22 -17.80 10.35 -3.48
C ALA A 22 -16.58 11.16 -3.97
N ALA A 23 -15.50 10.42 -4.23
CA ALA A 23 -14.50 10.60 -5.29
C ALA A 23 -13.07 10.48 -4.71
N PRO A 24 -12.24 9.55 -5.21
CA PRO A 24 -10.84 9.49 -4.86
C PRO A 24 -10.12 10.72 -5.44
N PHE A 25 -10.02 11.78 -4.64
CA PHE A 25 -9.27 12.97 -5.01
C PHE A 25 -7.79 12.78 -4.63
N LEU A 26 -6.92 12.49 -5.60
CA LEU A 26 -5.47 12.56 -5.41
C LEU A 26 -4.75 13.02 -6.69
N LYS A 27 -3.96 14.08 -6.52
CA LYS A 27 -2.95 14.61 -7.47
C LYS A 27 -1.90 13.53 -7.85
N TYR A 28 -1.75 12.50 -7.01
CA TYR A 28 -0.89 11.34 -7.21
C TYR A 28 -1.77 10.10 -7.46
N LYS A 29 -2.18 9.92 -8.72
CA LYS A 29 -3.07 8.80 -9.12
C LYS A 29 -2.45 7.43 -8.85
N TYR A 30 -1.11 7.34 -8.84
CA TYR A 30 -0.38 6.09 -8.75
C TYR A 30 0.91 6.20 -7.94
N VAL A 31 1.34 5.09 -7.36
CA VAL A 31 2.62 4.89 -6.68
C VAL A 31 3.31 3.70 -7.31
N TYR A 32 4.60 3.86 -7.60
CA TYR A 32 5.44 2.77 -8.03
C TYR A 32 6.13 2.13 -6.84
N VAL A 33 5.97 0.82 -6.70
CA VAL A 33 6.57 0.05 -5.61
C VAL A 33 7.38 -1.08 -6.25
N THR A 34 8.66 -1.17 -5.87
CA THR A 34 9.58 -2.21 -6.33
C THR A 34 9.70 -3.33 -5.30
N ARG A 35 10.22 -4.48 -5.72
CA ARG A 35 10.52 -5.60 -4.81
C ARG A 35 11.42 -5.20 -3.64
N ARG A 36 12.35 -4.27 -3.85
CA ARG A 36 13.25 -3.75 -2.81
C ARG A 36 12.49 -2.96 -1.74
N ASP A 37 11.45 -2.23 -2.15
CA ASP A 37 10.63 -1.43 -1.25
C ASP A 37 9.74 -2.30 -0.35
N ILE A 38 9.40 -3.53 -0.78
CA ILE A 38 8.53 -4.47 -0.04
C ILE A 38 9.28 -5.68 0.49
N ASN A 39 10.59 -5.60 0.60
CA ASN A 39 11.40 -6.70 1.13
C ASN A 39 11.17 -6.89 2.64
N ASP A 40 10.88 -5.81 3.35
CA ASP A 40 10.56 -5.77 4.78
C ASP A 40 9.60 -4.60 5.04
N LYS A 41 8.96 -4.61 6.21
CA LYS A 41 7.93 -3.63 6.57
C LYS A 41 8.48 -2.21 6.68
N ASP A 42 9.71 -2.05 7.14
CA ASP A 42 10.31 -0.74 7.41
C ASP A 42 10.72 -0.03 6.11
N ARG A 43 11.22 -0.78 5.12
CA ARG A 43 11.45 -0.25 3.76
C ARG A 43 10.17 0.22 3.12
N PHE A 44 9.09 -0.56 3.27
CA PHE A 44 7.80 -0.18 2.71
C PHE A 44 7.31 1.10 3.39
N LYS A 45 7.39 1.16 4.71
CA LYS A 45 7.07 2.37 5.48
C LYS A 45 7.87 3.58 4.99
N LYS A 46 9.18 3.46 4.87
CA LYS A 46 10.05 4.55 4.40
C LYS A 46 9.64 5.04 3.02
N LYS A 47 9.36 4.11 2.09
CA LYS A 47 8.87 4.45 0.75
C LYS A 47 7.56 5.22 0.80
N ILE A 48 6.61 4.81 1.65
CA ILE A 48 5.34 5.51 1.84
C ILE A 48 5.57 6.89 2.48
N ASP A 49 6.45 7.04 3.46
CA ASP A 49 6.74 8.32 4.10
C ASP A 49 7.34 9.34 3.10
N GLU A 50 8.21 8.89 2.19
CA GLU A 50 8.81 9.73 1.13
C GLU A 50 7.77 10.24 0.13
N ILE A 51 6.78 9.43 -0.23
CA ILE A 51 5.74 9.82 -1.21
C ILE A 51 4.57 10.55 -0.57
N ALA A 52 4.30 10.26 0.71
CA ALA A 52 3.12 10.73 1.41
C ALA A 52 3.36 12.06 2.13
N THR A 53 4.54 12.67 2.02
CA THR A 53 4.90 13.90 2.76
C THR A 53 3.86 15.02 2.65
N SER A 54 3.20 15.15 1.49
CA SER A 54 2.14 16.14 1.24
C SER A 54 0.71 15.57 1.31
N TRP A 55 0.55 14.30 1.69
CA TRP A 55 -0.75 13.65 1.72
C TRP A 55 -1.51 14.04 2.99
N PRO A 56 -2.78 14.46 2.87
CA PRO A 56 -3.57 14.80 4.05
C PRO A 56 -3.80 13.57 4.95
N PRO A 57 -4.02 13.77 6.27
CA PRO A 57 -4.33 12.68 7.18
C PRO A 57 -5.55 11.87 6.72
N SER A 58 -5.38 10.55 6.62
CA SER A 58 -6.44 9.63 6.17
C SER A 58 -6.04 8.17 6.18
N VAL A 59 -6.98 7.30 5.81
CA VAL A 59 -6.69 5.93 5.39
C VAL A 59 -6.55 5.89 3.87
N TYR A 60 -5.50 5.22 3.41
CA TYR A 60 -5.16 5.05 2.00
C TYR A 60 -5.13 3.57 1.65
N MET A 61 -5.45 3.26 0.40
CA MET A 61 -5.36 1.94 -0.20
C MET A 61 -4.53 2.03 -1.48
N LEU A 62 -3.66 1.05 -1.69
CA LEU A 62 -2.96 0.84 -2.94
C LEU A 62 -3.66 -0.28 -3.70
N LYS A 63 -4.17 0.02 -4.90
CA LYS A 63 -4.91 -0.92 -5.74
C LYS A 63 -4.05 -1.34 -6.92
N HIS A 64 -3.89 -2.64 -7.08
CA HIS A 64 -3.22 -3.24 -8.23
C HIS A 64 -4.09 -3.14 -9.49
N PRO A 65 -3.51 -3.07 -10.70
CA PRO A 65 -4.28 -3.04 -11.96
C PRO A 65 -5.28 -4.20 -12.11
N SER A 66 -4.98 -5.35 -11.53
CA SER A 66 -5.90 -6.52 -11.46
C SER A 66 -7.16 -6.31 -10.62
N GLY A 67 -7.30 -5.16 -9.95
CA GLY A 67 -8.46 -4.83 -9.12
C GLY A 67 -8.28 -5.13 -7.63
N LYS A 68 -7.28 -5.92 -7.24
CA LYS A 68 -7.02 -6.29 -5.84
C LYS A 68 -6.40 -5.12 -5.05
N ILE A 69 -6.77 -4.97 -3.78
CA ILE A 69 -6.10 -4.04 -2.87
C ILE A 69 -4.81 -4.69 -2.39
N PHE A 70 -3.69 -4.09 -2.74
CA PHE A 70 -2.34 -4.54 -2.39
C PHE A 70 -1.97 -4.22 -0.94
N ALA A 71 -2.29 -3.00 -0.49
CA ALA A 71 -2.01 -2.54 0.86
C ALA A 71 -3.07 -1.54 1.31
N ARG A 72 -3.29 -1.47 2.63
CA ARG A 72 -4.10 -0.43 3.27
C ARG A 72 -3.32 0.12 4.46
N PHE A 73 -3.24 1.44 4.57
CA PHE A 73 -2.49 2.10 5.64
C PHE A 73 -3.09 3.44 6.03
N ARG A 74 -2.74 3.93 7.22
CA ARG A 74 -3.07 5.27 7.71
C ARG A 74 -1.88 6.19 7.53
N VAL A 75 -2.14 7.39 7.05
CA VAL A 75 -1.19 8.50 7.02
C VAL A 75 -1.65 9.58 7.99
N SER A 76 -0.72 10.12 8.77
CA SER A 76 -0.85 11.36 9.55
C SER A 76 0.41 12.19 9.34
N ASP A 77 0.27 13.49 9.19
CA ASP A 77 1.41 14.44 9.10
C ASP A 77 2.45 14.00 8.06
N GLY A 78 1.95 13.54 6.90
CA GLY A 78 2.74 13.08 5.78
C GLY A 78 3.49 11.75 5.98
N LYS A 79 3.24 11.03 7.07
CA LYS A 79 3.90 9.75 7.41
C LYS A 79 2.89 8.63 7.62
N MET A 80 3.27 7.42 7.24
CA MET A 80 2.51 6.21 7.53
C MET A 80 2.57 5.91 9.03
N THR A 81 1.43 5.92 9.70
CA THR A 81 1.31 5.65 11.14
C THR A 81 0.83 4.25 11.45
N LEU A 82 0.11 3.60 10.52
CA LEU A 82 -0.42 2.25 10.71
C LEU A 82 -0.51 1.52 9.38
N LEU A 83 0.02 0.29 9.32
CA LEU A 83 -0.19 -0.64 8.20
C LEU A 83 -1.20 -1.70 8.62
N TYR A 84 -2.32 -1.82 7.91
CA TYR A 84 -3.35 -2.79 8.23
C TYR A 84 -2.96 -4.18 7.70
N LYS A 85 -3.21 -5.22 8.51
CA LYS A 85 -2.89 -6.62 8.15
C LYS A 85 -3.98 -7.25 7.28
N THR A 86 -5.23 -7.08 7.65
CA THR A 86 -6.37 -7.76 7.02
C THR A 86 -7.40 -6.80 6.44
N SER A 87 -8.09 -7.26 5.41
CA SER A 87 -9.25 -6.60 4.84
C SER A 87 -10.44 -6.68 5.80
N PRO A 88 -11.10 -5.56 6.13
CA PRO A 88 -12.32 -5.60 6.93
C PRO A 88 -13.50 -6.22 6.17
N ALA A 89 -13.45 -6.24 4.83
CA ALA A 89 -14.53 -6.76 3.99
C ALA A 89 -14.45 -8.27 3.78
N THR A 90 -13.23 -8.84 3.77
CA THR A 90 -13.01 -10.25 3.43
C THR A 90 -12.29 -11.04 4.51
N GLY A 91 -11.75 -10.40 5.54
CA GLY A 91 -10.89 -11.01 6.55
C GLY A 91 -9.50 -11.43 6.04
N SER A 92 -9.26 -11.37 4.72
CA SER A 92 -8.04 -11.85 4.08
C SER A 92 -6.85 -10.93 4.33
N LEU A 93 -5.65 -11.50 4.34
CA LEU A 93 -4.38 -10.77 4.42
C LEU A 93 -4.20 -9.88 3.18
N TYR A 94 -3.67 -8.67 3.36
CA TYR A 94 -3.27 -7.86 2.21
C TYR A 94 -2.00 -8.43 1.55
N PRO A 95 -1.92 -8.47 0.20
CA PRO A 95 -0.79 -9.04 -0.53
C PRO A 95 0.58 -8.49 -0.13
N VAL A 96 0.68 -7.21 0.26
CA VAL A 96 1.95 -6.61 0.71
C VAL A 96 2.64 -7.42 1.82
N TRP A 97 1.87 -8.08 2.69
CA TRP A 97 2.40 -8.89 3.78
C TRP A 97 3.04 -10.19 3.30
N GLU A 98 2.59 -10.78 2.19
CA GLU A 98 3.21 -11.98 1.63
C GLU A 98 4.64 -11.72 1.13
N PHE A 99 4.98 -10.45 0.92
CA PHE A 99 6.26 -10.04 0.37
C PHE A 99 7.30 -9.68 1.43
N PHE A 100 6.88 -9.42 2.66
CA PHE A 100 7.78 -9.15 3.78
C PHE A 100 8.47 -10.43 4.23
N LYS A 101 9.80 -10.42 4.29
CA LYS A 101 10.59 -11.59 4.68
C LYS A 101 10.38 -12.01 6.15
N ASP A 102 9.93 -11.10 7.01
CA ASP A 102 9.79 -11.32 8.45
C ASP A 102 8.57 -12.20 8.85
N LEU A 103 7.89 -12.81 7.88
CA LEU A 103 6.82 -13.79 8.11
C LEU A 103 7.28 -15.25 7.91
N ALA A 104 8.58 -15.47 7.65
CA ALA A 104 9.20 -16.78 7.54
C ALA A 104 9.99 -17.14 8.80
#